data_AF-A0A6P8H6A5-F1
#
_entry.id   AF-A0A6P8H6A5-F1
#
_cell.length_a   1.000
_cell.length_b   1.000
_cell.length_c   1.000
_cell.angle_alpha   90.00
_cell.angle_beta   90.00
_cell.angle_gamma   90.00
#
_symmetry.space_group_name_H-M   'P 1'
#
loop_
_entity.id
_entity.type
_entity.pdbx_description
1 polymer ?
#
loop_
_entity_poly.entity_id
_entity_poly.type
_entity_poly.pdbx_seq_one_letter_code
_entity_poly.pdbx_strand_id
1 'polypeptide(L)'
;MSIKVLILVLVLVVAIATEVKGLWPRRRIGKSVDLEEEIYPEAASLPSANKFYDKWQQLRDATIESIEKRKKKLKFPGDCMSSKLQNFAKRCGLSIVSGGSHILVYDGGRLITTIPHSVKENGTCRNIINILNGRCT
;
A
#
# COMPACT_ATOMS: atom_id res chain seq x y z
N MET A 1 -12.10 3.70 47.49
CA MET A 1 -11.54 2.38 47.11
C MET A 1 -10.33 2.12 47.97
N SER A 2 -10.32 1.03 48.75
CA SER A 2 -9.19 0.70 49.63
C SER A 2 -7.96 0.30 48.80
N ILE A 3 -6.76 0.67 49.26
CA ILE A 3 -5.46 0.33 48.62
C ILE A 3 -5.36 -1.16 48.26
N LYS A 4 -5.96 -2.04 49.07
CA LYS A 4 -6.04 -3.48 48.82
C LYS A 4 -6.75 -3.84 47.50
N VAL A 5 -7.80 -3.09 47.12
CA VAL A 5 -8.55 -3.30 45.88
C VAL A 5 -7.72 -2.88 44.66
N LEU A 6 -6.96 -1.78 44.79
CA LEU A 6 -6.12 -1.27 43.72
C LEU A 6 -4.99 -2.26 43.38
N ILE A 7 -4.35 -2.83 44.41
CA ILE A 7 -3.29 -3.84 44.25
C ILE A 7 -3.83 -5.09 43.57
N LEU A 8 -5.03 -5.55 43.94
CA LEU A 8 -5.65 -6.75 43.38
C LEU A 8 -5.98 -6.60 41.88
N VAL A 9 -6.47 -5.43 41.48
CA VAL A 9 -6.73 -5.12 40.06
C VAL A 9 -5.42 -5.06 39.27
N LEU A 10 -4.37 -4.47 39.83
CA LEU A 10 -3.06 -4.38 39.18
C LEU A 10 -2.43 -5.77 38.97
N VAL A 11 -2.51 -6.66 39.95
CA VAL A 11 -2.04 -8.05 39.83
C VAL A 11 -2.85 -8.81 38.77
N LEU A 12 -4.17 -8.62 38.72
CA LEU A 12 -5.02 -9.28 37.72
C LEU A 12 -4.69 -8.84 36.28
N VAL A 13 -4.47 -7.54 36.06
CA VAL A 13 -4.09 -7.00 34.73
C VAL A 13 -2.71 -7.51 34.30
N VAL A 14 -1.75 -7.57 35.22
CA VAL A 14 -0.41 -8.11 34.93
C VAL A 14 -0.49 -9.61 34.62
N ALA A 15 -1.29 -10.39 35.34
CA ALA A 15 -1.48 -11.82 35.09
C ALA A 15 -2.06 -12.10 33.68
N ILE A 16 -3.12 -11.39 33.29
CA ILE A 16 -3.71 -11.49 31.95
C ILE A 16 -2.67 -11.10 30.88
N ALA A 17 -1.89 -10.04 31.09
CA ALA A 17 -0.86 -9.61 30.15
C ALA A 17 0.30 -10.62 30.01
N THR A 18 0.62 -11.38 31.07
CA THR A 18 1.65 -12.43 31.03
C THR A 18 1.19 -13.71 30.35
N GLU A 19 -0.08 -14.09 30.47
CA GLU A 19 -0.61 -15.30 29.80
C GLU A 19 -0.78 -15.13 28.28
N VAL A 20 -0.95 -13.91 27.79
CA VAL A 20 -1.12 -13.64 26.35
C VAL A 20 0.17 -13.79 25.53
N LYS A 21 1.34 -13.93 26.18
CA LYS A 21 2.61 -14.17 25.47
C LYS A 21 2.82 -15.62 25.00
N GLY A 22 1.91 -16.54 25.33
CA GLY A 22 2.03 -17.97 25.00
C GLY A 22 1.08 -18.52 23.93
N LEU A 23 0.16 -17.74 23.35
CA LEU A 23 -0.97 -18.28 22.59
C LEU A 23 -1.13 -17.69 21.18
N TRP A 24 -0.14 -17.90 20.31
CA TRP A 24 -0.38 -17.88 18.86
C TRP A 24 -0.39 -19.31 18.34
N PRO A 25 -1.55 -19.97 18.18
CA PRO A 25 -1.59 -21.27 17.54
C PRO A 25 -1.38 -21.11 16.03
N ARG A 26 -0.20 -21.58 15.63
CA ARG A 26 0.17 -22.08 14.30
C ARG A 26 -1.01 -22.81 13.66
N ARG A 27 -1.64 -22.21 12.64
CA ARG A 27 -2.75 -22.76 11.87
C ARG A 27 -2.28 -24.03 11.15
N ARG A 28 -2.52 -25.21 11.74
CA ARG A 28 -2.46 -26.50 11.05
C ARG A 28 -3.83 -26.75 10.42
N ILE A 29 -3.85 -26.78 9.09
CA ILE A 29 -4.97 -27.21 8.27
C ILE A 29 -5.18 -28.71 8.52
N GLY A 30 -6.41 -29.12 8.82
CA GLY A 30 -6.80 -30.54 8.81
C GLY A 30 -7.86 -30.91 9.84
N LYS A 31 -9.13 -30.67 9.50
CA LYS A 31 -10.21 -31.65 9.70
C LYS A 31 -11.47 -31.16 8.99
N SER A 32 -11.94 -31.98 8.04
CA SER A 32 -13.27 -31.91 7.46
C SER A 32 -14.31 -32.07 8.56
N VAL A 33 -15.21 -31.10 8.66
CA VAL A 33 -16.43 -31.22 9.45
C VAL A 33 -17.55 -31.02 8.45
N ASP A 34 -18.27 -32.10 8.19
CA ASP A 34 -19.53 -32.11 7.48
C ASP A 34 -20.49 -31.19 8.25
N LEU A 35 -20.74 -29.99 7.72
CA LEU A 35 -21.77 -29.11 8.24
C LEU A 35 -23.07 -29.47 7.54
N GLU A 36 -23.97 -30.02 8.35
CA GLU A 36 -25.38 -30.18 8.06
C GLU A 36 -26.00 -28.88 7.52
N GLU A 37 -26.95 -29.11 6.64
CA GLU A 37 -27.81 -28.21 5.90
C GLU A 37 -28.62 -27.31 6.85
N GLU A 38 -28.02 -26.21 7.30
CA GLU A 38 -28.75 -25.17 8.03
C GLU A 38 -29.50 -24.30 7.02
N ILE A 39 -30.82 -24.49 7.05
CA ILE A 39 -31.86 -23.80 6.29
C ILE A 39 -31.64 -22.28 6.38
N TYR A 40 -31.13 -21.67 5.31
CA TYR A 40 -31.20 -20.21 5.13
C TYR A 40 -32.65 -19.87 4.75
N PRO A 41 -33.41 -19.11 5.57
CA PRO A 41 -34.59 -18.46 5.03
C PRO A 41 -34.11 -17.50 3.94
N GLU A 42 -34.70 -17.68 2.77
CA GLU A 42 -34.53 -16.94 1.54
C GLU A 42 -34.02 -15.51 1.75
N ALA A 43 -32.75 -15.25 1.42
CA ALA A 43 -32.11 -13.93 1.49
C ALA A 43 -32.66 -12.93 0.43
N ALA A 44 -33.91 -13.08 0.03
CA ALA A 44 -34.64 -12.19 -0.85
C ALA A 44 -35.51 -11.25 0.00
N SER A 45 -34.91 -10.24 0.67
CA SER A 45 -35.57 -8.96 1.01
C SER A 45 -34.80 -8.07 2.01
N LEU A 46 -33.49 -7.87 1.87
CA LEU A 46 -32.83 -6.70 2.49
C LEU A 46 -32.45 -5.68 1.40
N PRO A 47 -33.20 -4.57 1.23
CA PRO A 47 -32.92 -3.54 0.22
C PRO A 47 -31.68 -2.67 0.53
N SER A 48 -30.67 -3.21 1.22
CA SER A 48 -29.48 -2.45 1.64
C SER A 48 -28.16 -3.23 1.56
N ALA A 49 -28.17 -4.54 1.30
CA ALA A 49 -26.94 -5.33 1.13
C ALA A 49 -26.19 -4.97 -0.17
N ASN A 50 -26.93 -4.70 -1.26
CA ASN A 50 -26.36 -4.40 -2.57
C ASN A 50 -25.58 -3.09 -2.58
N LYS A 51 -26.11 -2.03 -1.96
CA LYS A 51 -25.47 -0.70 -1.97
C LYS A 51 -24.15 -0.65 -1.19
N PHE A 52 -24.04 -1.39 -0.09
CA PHE A 52 -22.77 -1.51 0.64
C PHE A 52 -21.77 -2.35 -0.16
N TYR A 53 -22.20 -3.48 -0.72
CA TYR A 53 -21.36 -4.34 -1.53
C TYR A 53 -20.80 -3.63 -2.78
N ASP A 54 -21.64 -2.88 -3.50
CA ASP A 54 -21.25 -2.08 -4.67
C ASP A 54 -20.20 -1.02 -4.30
N LYS A 55 -20.38 -0.34 -3.16
CA LYS A 55 -19.42 0.66 -2.66
C LYS A 55 -18.07 0.01 -2.32
N TRP A 56 -18.08 -1.17 -1.70
CA TRP A 56 -16.85 -1.91 -1.41
C TRP A 56 -16.14 -2.41 -2.67
N GLN A 57 -16.88 -2.82 -3.70
CA GLN A 57 -16.32 -3.17 -5.01
C GLN A 57 -15.68 -1.95 -5.68
N GLN A 58 -16.38 -0.81 -5.74
CA GLN A 58 -15.83 0.43 -6.30
C GLN A 58 -14.52 0.85 -5.61
N LEU A 59 -14.47 0.77 -4.27
CA LEU A 59 -13.24 1.08 -3.52
C LEU A 59 -12.11 0.09 -3.81
N ARG A 60 -12.43 -1.21 -3.93
CA ARG A 60 -11.46 -2.25 -4.27
C ARG A 60 -10.89 -2.03 -5.66
N ASP A 61 -11.75 -1.82 -6.65
CA ASP A 61 -11.37 -1.66 -8.05
C ASP A 61 -10.52 -0.40 -8.25
N ALA A 62 -10.93 0.72 -7.64
CA ALA A 62 -10.12 1.95 -7.62
C ALA A 62 -8.75 1.74 -6.97
N THR A 63 -8.69 0.93 -5.91
CA THR A 63 -7.42 0.61 -5.25
C THR A 63 -6.53 -0.26 -6.14
N ILE A 64 -7.08 -1.30 -6.77
CA ILE A 64 -6.36 -2.18 -7.71
C ILE A 64 -5.83 -1.34 -8.88
N GLU A 65 -6.68 -0.51 -9.49
CA GLU A 65 -6.28 0.38 -10.59
C GLU A 65 -5.12 1.31 -10.16
N SER A 66 -5.19 1.87 -8.95
CA SER A 66 -4.12 2.72 -8.43
C SER A 66 -2.80 1.95 -8.23
N ILE A 67 -2.87 0.69 -7.79
CA ILE A 67 -1.71 -0.19 -7.60
C ILE A 67 -1.11 -0.57 -8.95
N GLU A 68 -1.93 -0.98 -9.92
CA GLU A 68 -1.48 -1.32 -11.27
C GLU A 68 -0.83 -0.12 -11.97
N LYS A 69 -1.43 1.07 -11.80
CA LYS A 69 -0.88 2.31 -12.31
C LYS A 69 0.49 2.62 -11.69
N ARG A 70 0.70 2.35 -10.40
CA ARG A 70 2.01 2.50 -9.73
C ARG A 70 3.04 1.50 -10.28
N LYS A 71 2.64 0.28 -10.60
CA LYS A 71 3.51 -0.77 -11.16
C LYS A 71 3.98 -0.49 -12.60
N LYS A 72 3.30 0.39 -13.34
CA LYS A 72 3.64 0.67 -14.75
C LYS A 72 4.98 1.39 -14.87
N LYS A 73 6.04 0.67 -15.20
CA LYS A 73 7.40 1.20 -15.46
C LYS A 73 7.47 2.10 -16.70
N LEU A 74 8.42 3.04 -16.69
CA LEU A 74 8.80 3.88 -17.84
C LEU A 74 9.49 3.04 -18.92
N LYS A 75 9.28 3.39 -20.19
CA LYS A 75 9.87 2.74 -21.36
C LYS A 75 10.72 3.71 -22.18
N PHE A 76 11.94 3.30 -22.51
CA PHE A 76 12.78 4.01 -23.49
C PHE A 76 12.46 3.50 -24.92
N PRO A 77 12.41 4.37 -25.95
CA PRO A 77 12.59 5.84 -25.91
C PRO A 77 11.28 6.63 -25.66
N GLY A 78 10.11 6.01 -25.77
CA GLY A 78 8.82 6.73 -25.81
C GLY A 78 8.43 7.53 -24.55
N ASP A 79 9.11 7.33 -23.42
CA ASP A 79 8.87 8.06 -22.18
C ASP A 79 9.97 9.06 -21.81
N CYS A 80 10.79 9.49 -22.79
CA CYS A 80 11.85 10.47 -22.56
C CYS A 80 11.36 11.90 -22.28
N MET A 81 10.07 12.19 -22.38
CA MET A 81 9.56 13.54 -22.14
C MET A 81 9.73 13.95 -20.67
N SER A 82 10.28 15.13 -20.40
CA SER A 82 10.57 15.63 -19.04
C SER A 82 9.35 15.55 -18.11
N SER A 83 8.16 15.93 -18.61
CA SER A 83 6.91 15.86 -17.84
C SER A 83 6.52 14.44 -17.45
N LYS A 84 6.75 13.43 -18.32
CA LYS A 84 6.50 12.02 -18.00
C LYS A 84 7.43 11.53 -16.90
N LEU A 85 8.71 11.89 -16.97
CA LEU A 85 9.72 11.50 -15.97
C LEU A 85 9.40 12.10 -14.60
N GLN A 86 8.99 13.37 -14.56
CA GLN A 86 8.57 14.04 -13.33
C GLN A 86 7.29 13.43 -12.76
N ASN A 87 6.27 13.20 -13.59
CA ASN A 87 5.02 12.59 -13.15
C ASN A 87 5.22 11.18 -12.60
N PHE A 88 6.10 10.41 -13.23
CA PHE A 88 6.49 9.10 -12.74
C PHE A 88 7.20 9.20 -11.39
N ALA A 89 8.18 10.10 -11.24
CA ALA A 89 8.88 10.28 -9.98
C ALA A 89 7.92 10.67 -8.83
N LYS A 90 7.00 11.61 -9.05
CA LYS A 90 5.95 11.96 -8.06
C LYS A 90 5.07 10.76 -7.70
N ARG A 91 4.65 9.98 -8.71
CA ARG A 91 3.81 8.80 -8.49
C ARG A 91 4.51 7.73 -7.65
N CYS A 92 5.84 7.66 -7.73
CA CYS A 92 6.66 6.76 -6.93
C CYS A 92 6.99 7.30 -5.53
N GLY A 93 6.43 8.45 -5.13
CA GLY A 93 6.70 9.07 -3.83
C GLY A 93 8.06 9.77 -3.74
N LEU A 94 8.75 9.97 -4.87
CA LEU A 94 10.01 10.70 -4.89
C LEU A 94 9.77 12.20 -4.77
N SER A 95 10.65 12.89 -4.05
CA SER A 95 10.58 14.34 -3.93
C SER A 95 11.22 15.00 -5.14
N ILE A 96 10.59 16.05 -5.64
CA ILE A 96 11.04 16.80 -6.83
C ILE A 96 11.17 18.27 -6.47
N VAL A 97 12.34 18.83 -6.74
CA VAL A 97 12.67 20.24 -6.48
C VAL A 97 13.12 20.89 -7.79
N SER A 98 12.65 22.12 -8.06
CA SER A 98 13.16 22.88 -9.19
C SER A 98 14.59 23.34 -8.89
N GLY A 99 15.55 22.90 -9.70
CA GLY A 99 16.85 23.57 -9.82
C GLY A 99 16.82 24.60 -10.94
N GLY A 100 17.93 25.30 -11.16
CA GLY A 100 18.00 26.35 -12.19
C GLY A 100 17.75 25.82 -13.61
N SER A 101 18.64 24.93 -14.10
CA SER A 101 18.54 24.36 -15.46
C SER A 101 18.00 22.92 -15.49
N HIS A 102 17.77 22.33 -14.32
CA HIS A 102 17.34 20.94 -14.17
C HIS A 102 16.41 20.79 -12.99
N ILE A 103 15.66 19.71 -12.99
CA ILE A 103 14.78 19.31 -11.92
C ILE A 103 15.49 18.25 -11.09
N LEU A 104 15.62 18.48 -9.79
CA LEU A 104 16.33 17.60 -8.87
C LEU A 104 15.36 16.56 -8.29
N VAL A 105 15.74 15.29 -8.31
CA VAL A 105 14.89 14.19 -7.81
C VAL A 105 15.58 13.51 -6.62
N TYR A 106 14.86 13.42 -5.50
CA TYR A 106 15.34 12.90 -4.23
C TYR A 106 14.57 11.67 -3.76
N ASP A 107 15.30 10.75 -3.13
CA ASP A 107 14.79 9.58 -2.41
C ASP A 107 15.25 9.68 -0.95
N GLY A 108 14.32 9.88 -0.01
CA GLY A 108 14.66 10.04 1.42
C GLY A 108 15.68 11.15 1.73
N GLY A 109 15.71 12.23 0.94
CA GLY A 109 16.67 13.33 1.10
C GLY A 109 17.99 13.15 0.33
N ARG A 110 18.24 12.00 -0.28
CA ARG A 110 19.40 11.77 -1.16
C ARG A 110 19.05 12.12 -2.61
N LEU A 111 19.86 12.97 -3.24
CA LEU A 111 19.75 13.23 -4.69
C LEU A 111 20.07 11.95 -5.47
N ILE A 112 19.12 11.45 -6.26
CA ILE A 112 19.29 10.22 -7.06
C ILE A 112 19.50 10.50 -8.54
N THR A 113 18.91 11.57 -9.07
CA THR A 113 19.06 11.98 -10.48
C THR A 113 18.60 13.42 -10.69
N THR A 114 18.89 13.95 -11.88
CA THR A 114 18.43 15.26 -12.35
C THR A 114 17.73 15.11 -13.70
N ILE A 115 16.59 15.75 -13.88
CA ILE A 115 15.80 15.74 -15.11
C ILE A 115 15.96 17.10 -15.80
N PRO A 116 16.60 17.18 -16.98
CA PRO A 116 16.59 18.40 -17.79
C PRO A 116 15.17 18.88 -18.13
N HIS A 117 14.98 20.18 -18.33
CA HIS A 117 13.68 20.70 -18.81
C HIS A 117 13.34 20.20 -20.22
N SER A 118 14.36 20.00 -21.06
CA SER A 118 14.25 19.37 -22.38
C SER A 118 15.11 18.11 -22.41
N VAL A 119 14.46 16.96 -22.56
CA VAL A 119 15.11 15.64 -22.56
C VAL A 119 14.98 15.05 -23.96
N LYS A 120 16.12 14.73 -24.57
CA LYS A 120 16.19 14.06 -25.87
C LYS A 120 16.20 12.55 -25.67
N GLU A 121 15.83 11.81 -26.71
CA GLU A 121 15.86 10.34 -26.75
C GLU A 121 17.29 9.81 -26.88
N ASN A 122 18.08 9.94 -25.81
CA ASN A 122 19.48 9.55 -25.79
C ASN A 122 19.84 8.77 -24.51
N GLY A 123 21.14 8.50 -24.32
CA GLY A 123 21.65 7.79 -23.14
C GLY A 123 21.26 8.43 -21.81
N THR A 124 21.17 9.77 -21.75
CA THR A 124 20.75 10.49 -20.54
C THR A 124 19.33 10.12 -20.15
N CYS A 125 18.39 10.13 -21.11
CA CYS A 125 17.03 9.68 -20.85
C CYS A 125 16.99 8.22 -20.37
N ARG A 126 17.71 7.33 -21.04
CA ARG A 126 17.77 5.90 -20.66
C ARG A 126 18.24 5.73 -19.22
N ASN A 127 19.27 6.47 -18.81
CA ASN A 127 19.80 6.43 -17.45
C ASN A 127 18.78 6.96 -16.42
N ILE A 128 18.11 8.07 -16.72
CA ILE A 128 17.06 8.60 -15.84
C ILE A 128 15.94 7.56 -15.67
N ILE A 129 15.45 6.96 -16.76
CA ILE A 129 14.42 5.92 -16.73
C ILE A 129 14.85 4.75 -15.85
N ASN A 130 16.08 4.27 -15.99
CA ASN A 130 16.60 3.16 -15.20
C ASN A 130 16.66 3.49 -13.71
N ILE A 131 17.13 4.68 -13.35
CA ILE A 131 17.19 5.14 -11.95
C ILE A 131 15.77 5.21 -11.38
N LEU A 132 14.84 5.86 -12.08
CA LEU A 132 13.47 6.03 -11.60
C LEU A 132 12.75 4.68 -11.47
N ASN A 133 12.86 3.79 -12.48
CA ASN A 133 12.26 2.46 -12.43
C ASN A 133 12.86 1.58 -11.33
N GLY A 134 14.14 1.76 -10.98
CA GLY A 134 14.81 1.03 -9.90
C GLY A 134 14.38 1.48 -8.50
N ARG A 135 13.79 2.67 -8.36
CA ARG A 135 13.33 3.23 -7.09
C ARG A 135 11.83 3.09 -6.85
N CYS A 136 11.08 2.79 -7.90
CA CYS A 136 9.63 2.60 -7.82
C CYS A 136 9.30 1.12 -7.58
N THR A 137 8.99 0.76 -6.33
CA THR A 137 8.58 -0.58 -5.91
C THR A 137 7.09 -0.65 -5.58
#